data_AF-A0A2Z7BYY4-F1
#
_entry.id   AF-A0A2Z7BYY4-F1
#
_cell.length_a   1.000
_cell.length_b   1.000
_cell.length_c   1.000
_cell.angle_alpha   90.00
_cell.angle_beta   90.00
_cell.angle_gamma   90.00
#
_symmetry.space_group_name_H-M   'P 1'
#
loop_
_entity.id
_entity.type
_entity.pdbx_description
1 polymer ?
#
loop_
_entity_poly.entity_id
_entity_poly.type
_entity_poly.pdbx_seq_one_letter_code
_entity_poly.pdbx_strand_id
1 'polypeptide(L)'
;MMVIRIFFVISLLFISFNILTSSRPLFDAELEDGVESFHGFLELPSRDDRKPVEDATTISENSELKHDIIVNRGPNHCHHCRPHGHRHHHRHRHRQHGKPGKRHHQPRKPPRRKAPVPAAPPPAAIQADIVVAQDGSGNFRTINDAVTSVGRLRNGGERFTIHVKAGTYTEYVDIPYDMENVTMIGDGIGKTILTGNKFVSSNVSTPDSRTFGVFGNGFVAQGITFRNTAGRQAGRAVALMSLTNHSVFYRCSFEGYQDTLYINRGIQFFKECDIYGTVDMIFGDPTAILQHCHIYLRHPQYNVLTIVAQKRESPDSKTGIVIQNSTITTDGELSQMIEHGSTMRIYLGRPWGNYSRTVVINTFLENIDSEGWLGWDVNPDLVYYAEFGNSGPGSTTSGRVKWKGFHIIDEHQVLNFTVGSFLQGDDWLPATKVPYASGL
;
A
#
# COMPACT_ATOMS: atom_id res chain seq x y z
N MET A 1 56.92 38.43 -31.22
CA MET A 1 57.94 37.46 -30.74
C MET A 1 58.90 38.21 -29.83
N MET A 2 59.35 37.59 -28.72
CA MET A 2 60.46 38.05 -27.86
C MET A 2 60.23 39.41 -27.11
N VAL A 3 60.62 39.63 -25.85
CA VAL A 3 61.29 38.78 -24.82
C VAL A 3 60.57 38.94 -23.47
N ILE A 4 60.55 37.90 -22.63
CA ILE A 4 60.12 37.95 -21.21
C ILE A 4 61.34 38.15 -20.30
N ARG A 5 61.27 39.02 -19.28
CA ARG A 5 62.03 38.85 -18.03
C ARG A 5 61.36 39.52 -16.83
N ILE A 6 61.76 39.07 -15.63
CA ILE A 6 61.02 39.13 -14.35
C ILE A 6 61.95 39.77 -13.27
N PHE A 7 61.44 39.87 -12.02
CA PHE A 7 62.08 40.18 -10.72
C PHE A 7 61.77 41.62 -10.19
N PHE A 8 60.95 41.78 -9.13
CA PHE A 8 61.18 41.56 -7.67
C PHE A 8 61.98 42.74 -7.03
N VAL A 9 61.76 43.25 -5.79
CA VAL A 9 61.05 42.85 -4.54
C VAL A 9 60.58 44.13 -3.78
N ILE A 10 59.91 44.00 -2.61
CA ILE A 10 59.96 44.90 -1.40
C ILE A 10 59.16 46.24 -1.45
N SER A 11 58.47 46.74 -0.40
CA SER A 11 57.86 46.16 0.83
C SER A 11 56.99 47.16 1.63
N LEU A 12 56.06 46.64 2.45
CA LEU A 12 55.59 47.11 3.79
C LEU A 12 55.01 48.53 4.02
N LEU A 13 53.73 48.56 4.45
CA LEU A 13 53.14 49.42 5.53
C LEU A 13 51.63 49.04 5.70
N PHE A 14 51.23 47.97 6.40
CA PHE A 14 51.14 47.71 7.86
C PHE A 14 50.07 48.51 8.66
N ILE A 15 49.20 47.73 9.34
CA ILE A 15 48.39 48.03 10.56
C ILE A 15 47.18 48.97 10.45
N SER A 16 45.98 48.38 10.50
CA SER A 16 45.06 48.50 11.66
C SER A 16 43.99 47.38 11.67
N PHE A 17 43.56 46.97 12.86
CA PHE A 17 42.52 45.94 13.11
C PHE A 17 41.10 46.52 12.90
N ASN A 18 40.03 45.82 12.49
CA ASN A 18 39.49 44.44 12.68
C ASN A 18 38.34 44.41 13.74
N ILE A 19 37.40 43.45 13.61
CA ILE A 19 36.16 43.25 14.42
C ILE A 19 35.12 44.37 14.16
N LEU A 20 33.83 44.14 13.82
CA LEU A 20 32.95 42.97 13.52
C LEU A 20 31.86 43.48 12.49
N THR A 21 30.85 42.79 11.93
CA THR A 21 30.12 41.54 12.20
C THR A 21 29.70 40.74 10.94
N SER A 22 29.22 39.52 11.19
CA SER A 22 28.27 38.68 10.44
C SER A 22 27.01 39.44 9.90
N SER A 23 26.22 38.97 8.93
CA SER A 23 26.08 37.60 8.37
C SER A 23 25.78 37.55 6.86
N ARG A 24 26.19 36.46 6.19
CA ARG A 24 25.60 35.96 4.93
C ARG A 24 25.26 34.46 5.11
N PRO A 25 24.19 33.94 4.47
CA PRO A 25 23.86 32.52 4.58
C PRO A 25 24.87 31.66 3.82
N LEU A 26 25.17 30.49 4.38
CA LEU A 26 25.91 29.41 3.73
C LEU A 26 24.91 28.27 3.50
N PHE A 27 24.77 27.81 2.25
CA PHE A 27 24.09 26.57 1.91
C PHE A 27 24.67 26.06 0.59
N ASP A 28 25.39 24.95 0.67
CA ASP A 28 25.93 24.22 -0.48
C ASP A 28 26.14 22.75 -0.05
N ALA A 29 25.99 21.83 -1.01
CA ALA A 29 26.35 20.40 -0.96
C ALA A 29 25.99 19.56 0.29
N GLU A 30 24.91 18.78 0.19
CA GLU A 30 24.84 17.42 0.75
C GLU A 30 23.85 16.57 -0.09
N LEU A 31 24.35 15.93 -1.15
CA LEU A 31 23.53 15.17 -2.12
C LEU A 31 24.32 14.08 -2.85
N GLU A 32 25.07 13.24 -2.11
CA GLU A 32 25.57 11.98 -2.64
C GLU A 32 25.93 11.04 -1.47
N ASP A 33 25.29 9.87 -1.39
CA ASP A 33 25.87 8.65 -0.82
C ASP A 33 24.99 7.42 -1.08
N GLY A 34 25.58 6.22 -1.12
CA GLY A 34 24.82 4.95 -1.15
C GLY A 34 24.98 4.05 -2.39
N VAL A 35 26.08 4.14 -3.14
CA VAL A 35 26.46 3.14 -4.16
C VAL A 35 27.78 2.48 -3.77
N GLU A 36 27.74 1.46 -2.91
CA GLU A 36 28.91 0.60 -2.66
C GLU A 36 28.92 -0.63 -3.59
N SER A 37 30.05 -0.81 -4.27
CA SER A 37 30.28 -1.91 -5.20
C SER A 37 30.91 -3.13 -4.50
N PHE A 38 30.17 -4.24 -4.38
CA PHE A 38 30.78 -5.52 -4.02
C PHE A 38 31.56 -6.12 -5.21
N HIS A 39 32.89 -6.06 -5.13
CA HIS A 39 33.80 -6.83 -5.99
C HIS A 39 34.91 -7.45 -5.14
N GLY A 40 34.88 -8.78 -4.97
CA GLY A 40 35.91 -9.51 -4.24
C GLY A 40 35.65 -11.01 -4.17
N PHE A 41 36.63 -11.80 -4.57
CA PHE A 41 36.75 -13.26 -4.38
C PHE A 41 35.65 -14.17 -4.95
N LEU A 42 35.83 -14.55 -6.21
CA LEU A 42 35.67 -15.96 -6.63
C LEU A 42 36.52 -16.25 -7.88
N GLU A 43 37.84 -16.36 -7.70
CA GLU A 43 38.73 -16.91 -8.74
C GLU A 43 38.78 -18.44 -8.62
N LEU A 44 38.38 -19.13 -9.70
CA LEU A 44 38.61 -20.56 -9.88
C LEU A 44 39.82 -20.75 -10.81
N PRO A 45 40.92 -21.39 -10.36
CA PRO A 45 42.05 -21.68 -11.24
C PRO A 45 41.71 -22.83 -12.19
N SER A 46 41.68 -22.56 -13.49
CA SER A 46 41.62 -23.60 -14.51
C SER A 46 43.00 -24.19 -14.78
N ARG A 47 43.15 -25.52 -14.70
CA ARG A 47 44.12 -26.24 -15.54
C ARG A 47 43.70 -27.67 -15.81
N ASP A 48 44.02 -28.10 -17.02
CA ASP A 48 43.76 -29.41 -17.59
C ASP A 48 44.96 -30.33 -17.35
N ASP A 49 44.74 -31.53 -16.78
CA ASP A 49 45.46 -32.73 -17.21
C ASP A 49 44.86 -34.06 -16.68
N ARG A 50 44.64 -35.00 -17.61
CA ARG A 50 44.62 -36.48 -17.48
C ARG A 50 43.58 -37.24 -16.59
N LYS A 51 43.02 -38.27 -17.24
CA LYS A 51 42.20 -39.43 -16.77
C LYS A 51 43.06 -40.47 -15.99
N PRO A 52 42.51 -41.59 -15.42
CA PRO A 52 41.12 -42.10 -15.45
C PRO A 52 40.50 -42.52 -14.08
N VAL A 53 39.28 -43.05 -14.15
CA VAL A 53 38.53 -43.78 -13.11
C VAL A 53 39.16 -45.14 -12.83
N GLU A 54 39.09 -45.62 -11.58
CA GLU A 54 39.10 -47.05 -11.23
C GLU A 54 38.09 -47.38 -10.10
N ASP A 55 37.66 -48.64 -10.11
CA ASP A 55 36.53 -49.34 -9.47
C ASP A 55 35.98 -48.97 -8.07
N ALA A 56 34.71 -49.35 -7.87
CA ALA A 56 34.02 -49.42 -6.59
C ALA A 56 33.46 -50.84 -6.29
N THR A 57 34.09 -51.53 -5.34
CA THR A 57 33.75 -52.87 -4.78
C THR A 57 34.51 -53.01 -3.44
N THR A 58 34.08 -53.72 -2.38
CA THR A 58 33.03 -54.74 -2.23
C THR A 58 32.45 -54.76 -0.78
N ILE A 59 31.16 -55.14 -0.68
CA ILE A 59 30.40 -55.79 0.42
C ILE A 59 31.11 -56.13 1.76
N SER A 60 30.47 -55.80 2.90
CA SER A 60 30.19 -56.65 4.09
C SER A 60 29.83 -55.79 5.33
N GLU A 61 29.12 -56.24 6.38
CA GLU A 61 27.94 -57.11 6.53
C GLU A 61 27.41 -56.97 7.99
N ASN A 62 26.25 -57.58 8.32
CA ASN A 62 25.57 -57.59 9.66
C ASN A 62 24.95 -56.25 10.12
N SER A 63 23.67 -56.16 10.55
CA SER A 63 22.81 -56.98 11.46
C SER A 63 23.07 -56.67 12.96
N GLU A 64 22.09 -56.64 13.87
CA GLU A 64 20.75 -57.26 13.88
C GLU A 64 19.56 -56.29 14.06
N LEU A 65 18.33 -56.83 13.95
CA LEU A 65 17.08 -56.16 14.35
C LEU A 65 16.70 -56.50 15.80
N LYS A 66 15.79 -55.69 16.39
CA LYS A 66 14.57 -56.26 16.99
C LYS A 66 13.37 -55.30 16.95
N HIS A 67 12.25 -55.83 16.46
CA HIS A 67 10.90 -55.30 16.70
C HIS A 67 10.29 -56.01 17.91
N ASP A 68 9.20 -55.47 18.45
CA ASP A 68 8.11 -56.31 18.97
C ASP A 68 6.75 -55.66 18.74
N ILE A 69 5.74 -56.46 18.35
CA ILE A 69 4.37 -56.01 18.00
C ILE A 69 3.35 -57.08 18.40
N ILE A 70 2.53 -56.83 19.43
CA ILE A 70 1.22 -57.50 19.70
C ILE A 70 0.33 -56.44 20.40
N VAL A 71 -0.89 -56.01 20.03
CA VAL A 71 -2.01 -56.45 19.16
C VAL A 71 -3.26 -56.92 19.94
N ASN A 72 -4.28 -56.04 19.94
CA ASN A 72 -5.73 -56.26 20.13
C ASN A 72 -6.31 -56.88 21.41
N ARG A 73 -7.30 -56.18 21.98
CA ARG A 73 -8.72 -56.63 22.05
C ARG A 73 -9.68 -55.46 22.36
N GLY A 74 -10.87 -55.47 21.74
CA GLY A 74 -12.01 -54.63 22.14
C GLY A 74 -12.83 -55.28 23.28
N PRO A 75 -14.03 -54.74 23.64
CA PRO A 75 -15.13 -54.64 22.67
C PRO A 75 -16.02 -53.38 22.77
N ASN A 76 -17.01 -53.32 21.87
CA ASN A 76 -18.09 -52.32 21.78
C ASN A 76 -18.85 -52.11 23.10
N HIS A 77 -19.36 -50.88 23.32
CA HIS A 77 -20.79 -50.63 23.62
C HIS A 77 -21.14 -49.14 23.43
N CYS A 78 -22.02 -48.82 22.47
CA CYS A 78 -22.60 -47.49 22.28
C CYS A 78 -24.11 -47.53 22.58
N HIS A 79 -24.62 -46.58 23.36
CA HIS A 79 -26.05 -46.51 23.71
C HIS A 79 -26.59 -45.06 23.73
N HIS A 80 -27.85 -44.94 23.32
CA HIS A 80 -28.75 -43.81 23.56
C HIS A 80 -28.43 -42.44 22.92
N CYS A 81 -28.72 -42.34 21.61
CA CYS A 81 -29.33 -41.14 21.03
C CYS A 81 -30.80 -41.45 20.67
N ARG A 82 -31.75 -40.59 21.07
CA ARG A 82 -33.20 -40.76 20.80
C ARG A 82 -33.63 -40.00 19.54
N PRO A 83 -34.29 -40.63 18.55
CA PRO A 83 -35.01 -39.91 17.51
C PRO A 83 -36.48 -39.66 17.89
N HIS A 84 -36.90 -38.40 17.99
CA HIS A 84 -38.32 -38.04 18.14
C HIS A 84 -39.04 -38.07 16.79
N GLY A 85 -39.63 -39.21 16.44
CA GLY A 85 -40.40 -39.38 15.21
C GLY A 85 -41.83 -38.85 15.31
N HIS A 86 -42.11 -37.68 14.72
CA HIS A 86 -43.48 -37.17 14.59
C HIS A 86 -44.22 -37.81 13.41
N ARG A 87 -45.07 -38.81 13.69
CA ARG A 87 -46.04 -39.34 12.73
C ARG A 87 -47.22 -38.37 12.58
N HIS A 88 -47.42 -37.80 11.39
CA HIS A 88 -48.69 -37.17 11.04
C HIS A 88 -49.63 -38.21 10.38
N HIS A 89 -50.81 -38.41 10.98
CA HIS A 89 -51.82 -39.32 10.45
C HIS A 89 -52.49 -38.75 9.20
N HIS A 90 -52.40 -39.46 8.08
CA HIS A 90 -53.39 -39.32 7.02
C HIS A 90 -54.78 -39.70 7.56
N ARG A 91 -55.74 -38.79 7.43
CA ARG A 91 -57.15 -39.08 7.75
C ARG A 91 -58.05 -38.55 6.63
N HIS A 92 -58.36 -39.43 5.67
CA HIS A 92 -59.39 -39.15 4.69
C HIS A 92 -60.73 -38.88 5.39
N ARG A 93 -61.45 -37.84 4.94
CA ARG A 93 -62.88 -37.70 5.16
C ARG A 93 -63.55 -37.34 3.84
N HIS A 94 -64.69 -37.99 3.57
CA HIS A 94 -65.41 -37.86 2.31
C HIS A 94 -66.08 -36.50 2.17
N ARG A 95 -66.28 -36.08 0.92
CA ARG A 95 -67.20 -34.99 0.55
C ARG A 95 -68.63 -35.38 0.96
N GLN A 96 -69.39 -34.40 1.45
CA GLN A 96 -70.84 -34.37 1.28
C GLN A 96 -71.22 -33.06 0.58
N HIS A 97 -72.34 -33.06 -0.15
CA HIS A 97 -72.72 -31.94 -1.02
C HIS A 97 -73.48 -30.85 -0.27
N GLY A 98 -73.08 -29.60 -0.47
CA GLY A 98 -73.83 -28.39 -0.09
C GLY A 98 -74.10 -27.53 -1.32
N LYS A 99 -75.31 -26.94 -1.42
CA LYS A 99 -75.72 -26.10 -2.57
C LYS A 99 -75.10 -24.69 -2.48
N PRO A 100 -74.89 -23.97 -3.61
CA PRO A 100 -74.12 -22.74 -3.64
C PRO A 100 -74.91 -21.51 -3.12
N GLY A 101 -74.37 -20.84 -2.11
CA GLY A 101 -74.81 -19.50 -1.70
C GLY A 101 -74.08 -18.40 -2.47
N LYS A 102 -74.82 -17.47 -3.10
CA LYS A 102 -74.25 -16.34 -3.85
C LYS A 102 -73.44 -15.43 -2.92
N ARG A 103 -72.20 -15.10 -3.28
CA ARG A 103 -71.43 -13.96 -2.74
C ARG A 103 -70.91 -13.11 -3.89
N HIS A 104 -71.19 -11.81 -3.86
CA HIS A 104 -70.76 -10.87 -4.90
C HIS A 104 -69.23 -10.77 -4.95
N HIS A 105 -68.65 -10.95 -6.14
CA HIS A 105 -67.28 -10.51 -6.40
C HIS A 105 -67.26 -9.00 -6.59
N GLN A 106 -66.58 -8.28 -5.69
CA GLN A 106 -66.02 -6.97 -6.03
C GLN A 106 -64.67 -7.20 -6.71
N PRO A 107 -64.38 -6.58 -7.87
CA PRO A 107 -63.09 -6.71 -8.51
C PRO A 107 -62.00 -6.03 -7.66
N ARG A 108 -60.93 -6.76 -7.34
CA ARG A 108 -59.74 -6.17 -6.71
C ARG A 108 -59.13 -5.14 -7.66
N LYS A 109 -58.91 -3.91 -7.19
CA LYS A 109 -58.17 -2.89 -7.94
C LYS A 109 -56.75 -3.39 -8.25
N PRO A 110 -56.20 -3.15 -9.46
CA PRO A 110 -54.84 -3.52 -9.77
C PRO A 110 -53.85 -2.75 -8.88
N PRO A 111 -52.65 -3.30 -8.61
CA PRO A 111 -51.64 -2.59 -7.84
C PRO A 111 -51.21 -1.32 -8.57
N ARG A 112 -51.10 -0.20 -7.83
CA ARG A 112 -50.49 1.02 -8.37
C ARG A 112 -49.08 0.69 -8.86
N ARG A 113 -48.79 0.95 -10.14
CA ARG A 113 -47.39 1.08 -10.59
C ARG A 113 -46.72 2.13 -9.70
N LYS A 114 -45.59 1.79 -9.07
CA LYS A 114 -44.71 2.80 -8.48
C LYS A 114 -44.29 3.74 -9.62
N ALA A 115 -44.29 5.05 -9.36
CA ALA A 115 -43.70 5.99 -10.30
C ALA A 115 -42.20 5.66 -10.48
N PRO A 116 -41.60 5.96 -11.64
CA PRO A 116 -40.15 5.92 -11.77
C PRO A 116 -39.51 6.76 -10.67
N VAL A 117 -38.46 6.24 -10.03
CA VAL A 117 -37.58 7.08 -9.21
C VAL A 117 -37.00 8.13 -10.16
N PRO A 118 -36.99 9.43 -9.83
CA PRO A 118 -36.32 10.43 -10.64
C PRO A 118 -34.88 10.00 -10.91
N ALA A 119 -34.42 10.10 -12.16
CA ALA A 119 -33.01 9.92 -12.45
C ALA A 119 -32.22 10.89 -11.56
N ALA A 120 -31.12 10.41 -10.96
CA ALA A 120 -30.23 11.29 -10.23
C ALA A 120 -29.81 12.45 -11.15
N PRO A 121 -29.68 13.69 -10.64
CA PRO A 121 -29.15 14.77 -11.45
C PRO A 121 -27.78 14.34 -12.02
N PRO A 122 -27.44 14.74 -13.27
CA PRO A 122 -26.12 14.45 -13.81
C PRO A 122 -25.05 14.96 -12.83
N PRO A 123 -23.92 14.26 -12.66
CA PRO A 123 -22.83 14.73 -11.83
C PRO A 123 -22.49 16.19 -12.15
N ALA A 124 -22.32 17.01 -11.13
CA ALA A 124 -21.90 18.40 -11.33
C ALA A 124 -20.62 18.41 -12.17
N ALA A 125 -20.61 19.21 -13.24
CA ALA A 125 -19.49 19.25 -14.17
C ALA A 125 -18.19 19.58 -13.42
N ILE A 126 -17.17 18.77 -13.64
CA ILE A 126 -15.86 18.97 -13.00
C ILE A 126 -15.30 20.29 -13.54
N GLN A 127 -15.16 21.28 -12.64
CA GLN A 127 -14.46 22.52 -12.96
C GLN A 127 -12.96 22.21 -13.03
N ALA A 128 -12.40 22.25 -14.24
CA ALA A 128 -11.00 22.01 -14.53
C ALA A 128 -10.45 23.08 -15.46
N ASP A 129 -9.16 23.39 -15.31
CA ASP A 129 -8.44 24.36 -16.13
C ASP A 129 -8.02 23.74 -17.46
N ILE A 130 -7.72 22.43 -17.46
CA ILE A 130 -7.47 21.62 -18.66
C ILE A 130 -8.07 20.22 -18.53
N VAL A 131 -8.47 19.66 -19.68
CA VAL A 131 -9.00 18.30 -19.83
C VAL A 131 -8.03 17.45 -20.67
N VAL A 132 -7.76 16.22 -20.22
CA VAL A 132 -7.02 15.20 -20.95
C VAL A 132 -8.00 14.13 -21.42
N ALA A 133 -7.95 13.79 -22.71
CA ALA A 133 -8.85 12.80 -23.30
C ALA A 133 -8.24 12.14 -24.55
N GLN A 134 -8.06 10.82 -24.50
CA GLN A 134 -7.55 10.03 -25.64
C GLN A 134 -8.48 10.09 -26.87
N ASP A 135 -9.78 10.33 -26.66
CA ASP A 135 -10.78 10.53 -27.72
C ASP A 135 -10.65 11.87 -28.48
N GLY A 136 -9.80 12.79 -27.99
CA GLY A 136 -9.59 14.12 -28.59
C GLY A 136 -10.67 15.16 -28.25
N SER A 137 -11.54 14.90 -27.26
CA SER A 137 -12.52 15.88 -26.74
C SER A 137 -11.98 16.80 -25.64
N GLY A 138 -10.73 16.60 -25.21
CA GLY A 138 -10.01 17.45 -24.25
C GLY A 138 -8.97 18.35 -24.92
N ASN A 139 -8.28 19.15 -24.11
CA ASN A 139 -7.16 20.00 -24.54
C ASN A 139 -5.93 19.18 -24.96
N PHE A 140 -5.72 18.02 -24.31
CA PHE A 140 -4.57 17.13 -24.53
C PHE A 140 -5.01 15.68 -24.69
N ARG A 141 -4.17 14.85 -25.33
CA ARG A 141 -4.40 13.40 -25.46
C ARG A 141 -3.58 12.56 -24.48
N THR A 142 -2.43 13.08 -24.04
CA THR A 142 -1.55 12.45 -23.04
C THR A 142 -1.55 13.29 -21.77
N ILE A 143 -1.18 12.67 -20.65
CA ILE A 143 -1.06 13.34 -19.36
C ILE A 143 0.27 14.10 -19.29
N ASN A 144 1.34 13.59 -19.92
CA ASN A 144 2.61 14.31 -20.01
C ASN A 144 2.50 15.65 -20.76
N ASP A 145 1.75 15.72 -21.87
CA ASP A 145 1.52 17.00 -22.59
C ASP A 145 0.80 18.01 -21.68
N ALA A 146 -0.20 17.53 -20.93
CA ALA A 146 -1.01 18.33 -20.02
C ALA A 146 -0.18 18.86 -18.85
N VAL A 147 0.59 18.00 -18.18
CA VAL A 147 1.54 18.35 -17.10
C VAL A 147 2.58 19.35 -17.61
N THR A 148 3.22 19.09 -18.75
CA THR A 148 4.18 20.01 -19.37
C THR A 148 3.58 21.39 -19.68
N SER A 149 2.27 21.46 -19.93
CA SER A 149 1.59 22.74 -20.20
C SER A 149 1.30 23.59 -18.96
N VAL A 150 1.25 23.00 -17.75
CA VAL A 150 0.78 23.68 -16.52
C VAL A 150 1.54 24.97 -16.25
N GLY A 151 2.87 24.95 -16.31
CA GLY A 151 3.72 26.12 -16.03
C GLY A 151 3.51 27.31 -17.00
N ARG A 152 2.90 27.08 -18.17
CA ARG A 152 2.52 28.12 -19.15
C ARG A 152 1.05 28.55 -19.03
N LEU A 153 0.21 27.75 -18.38
CA LEU A 153 -1.24 27.98 -18.26
C LEU A 153 -1.67 28.48 -16.88
N ARG A 154 -0.92 28.15 -15.80
CA ARG A 154 -1.19 28.61 -14.44
C ARG A 154 -0.83 30.09 -14.29
N ASN A 155 -1.82 30.91 -13.95
CA ASN A 155 -1.58 32.29 -13.52
C ASN A 155 -1.36 32.33 -12.00
N GLY A 156 -0.16 32.72 -11.57
CA GLY A 156 0.18 32.80 -10.14
C GLY A 156 0.35 31.43 -9.46
N GLY A 157 -0.07 31.35 -8.19
CA GLY A 157 0.07 30.17 -7.32
C GLY A 157 -1.25 29.48 -6.96
N GLU A 158 -2.33 29.76 -7.70
CA GLU A 158 -3.64 29.15 -7.44
C GLU A 158 -3.68 27.65 -7.81
N ARG A 159 -4.68 26.94 -7.24
CA ARG A 159 -4.84 25.49 -7.40
C ARG A 159 -5.31 25.11 -8.80
N PHE A 160 -4.39 24.58 -9.60
CA PHE A 160 -4.60 24.24 -11.00
C PHE A 160 -5.15 22.80 -11.15
N THR A 161 -6.24 22.62 -11.89
CA THR A 161 -7.02 21.37 -11.95
C THR A 161 -6.99 20.73 -13.34
N ILE A 162 -6.50 19.49 -13.39
CA ILE A 162 -6.41 18.64 -14.58
C ILE A 162 -7.51 17.56 -14.49
N HIS A 163 -8.49 17.57 -15.39
CA HIS A 163 -9.47 16.48 -15.51
C HIS A 163 -8.99 15.46 -16.54
N VAL A 164 -8.74 14.22 -16.11
CA VAL A 164 -8.28 13.12 -16.97
C VAL A 164 -9.46 12.17 -17.21
N LYS A 165 -10.09 12.29 -18.38
CA LYS A 165 -11.24 11.45 -18.77
C LYS A 165 -10.89 9.96 -18.81
N ALA A 166 -11.91 9.12 -18.69
CA ALA A 166 -11.81 7.67 -18.75
C ALA A 166 -10.98 7.19 -19.96
N GLY A 167 -10.08 6.26 -19.71
CA GLY A 167 -9.05 5.79 -20.64
C GLY A 167 -7.90 5.10 -19.91
N THR A 168 -7.06 4.40 -20.66
CA THR A 168 -5.86 3.74 -20.15
C THR A 168 -4.63 4.44 -20.71
N TYR A 169 -3.97 5.21 -19.87
CA TYR A 169 -2.82 6.05 -20.17
C TYR A 169 -1.55 5.27 -19.83
N THR A 170 -0.96 4.64 -20.85
CA THR A 170 0.31 3.92 -20.71
C THR A 170 1.47 4.92 -20.74
N GLU A 171 1.65 5.63 -19.62
CA GLU A 171 2.56 6.74 -19.47
C GLU A 171 3.34 6.64 -18.15
N TYR A 172 4.60 7.07 -18.18
CA TYR A 172 5.35 7.43 -16.98
C TYR A 172 5.19 8.94 -16.80
N VAL A 173 4.77 9.40 -15.62
CA VAL A 173 4.45 10.82 -15.37
C VAL A 173 5.02 11.23 -14.01
N ASP A 174 5.69 12.37 -13.96
CA ASP A 174 6.12 13.02 -12.71
C ASP A 174 5.44 14.39 -12.57
N ILE A 175 4.97 14.73 -11.38
CA ILE A 175 4.55 16.08 -10.98
C ILE A 175 5.74 16.74 -10.29
N PRO A 176 6.52 17.61 -10.97
CA PRO A 176 7.81 18.09 -10.48
C PRO A 176 7.68 19.08 -9.30
N TYR A 177 8.79 19.32 -8.60
CA TYR A 177 8.85 20.10 -7.35
C TYR A 177 8.30 21.54 -7.46
N ASP A 178 8.45 22.19 -8.62
CA ASP A 178 7.95 23.53 -8.91
C ASP A 178 6.44 23.58 -9.24
N MET A 179 5.83 22.42 -9.47
CA MET A 179 4.43 22.25 -9.84
C MET A 179 3.51 22.09 -8.63
N GLU A 180 3.60 23.04 -7.69
CA GLU A 180 2.77 23.06 -6.48
C GLU A 180 1.26 23.27 -6.78
N ASN A 181 0.43 22.81 -5.85
CA ASN A 181 -1.03 22.95 -5.81
C ASN A 181 -1.80 22.39 -7.02
N VAL A 182 -1.25 21.40 -7.74
CA VAL A 182 -2.02 20.70 -8.78
C VAL A 182 -3.07 19.76 -8.19
N THR A 183 -4.22 19.69 -8.85
CA THR A 183 -5.29 18.71 -8.61
C THR A 183 -5.48 17.88 -9.87
N MET A 184 -5.44 16.55 -9.78
CA MET A 184 -5.73 15.65 -10.91
C MET A 184 -6.97 14.80 -10.60
N ILE A 185 -8.01 14.94 -11.41
CA ILE A 185 -9.32 14.30 -11.19
C ILE A 185 -9.61 13.33 -12.35
N GLY A 186 -9.95 12.08 -12.04
CA GLY A 186 -10.40 11.08 -13.00
C GLY A 186 -11.91 10.83 -12.96
N ASP A 187 -12.43 10.12 -13.95
CA ASP A 187 -13.86 9.74 -14.04
C ASP A 187 -14.25 8.61 -13.06
N GLY A 188 -13.28 8.08 -12.31
CA GLY A 188 -13.43 7.09 -11.24
C GLY A 188 -12.38 5.97 -11.29
N ILE A 189 -12.20 5.30 -10.14
CA ILE A 189 -11.41 4.05 -10.02
C ILE A 189 -11.81 3.07 -11.13
N GLY A 190 -10.82 2.46 -11.77
CA GLY A 190 -11.03 1.50 -12.87
C GLY A 190 -11.53 2.11 -14.19
N LYS A 191 -11.75 3.43 -14.28
CA LYS A 191 -12.11 4.13 -15.53
C LYS A 191 -10.98 5.01 -16.05
N THR A 192 -10.40 5.83 -15.19
CA THR A 192 -9.19 6.60 -15.49
C THR A 192 -8.00 5.85 -14.90
N ILE A 193 -7.17 5.27 -15.76
CA ILE A 193 -6.08 4.37 -15.38
C ILE A 193 -4.76 4.90 -15.95
N LEU A 194 -3.80 5.24 -15.09
CA LEU A 194 -2.40 5.38 -15.47
C LEU A 194 -1.70 4.05 -15.24
N THR A 195 -0.94 3.57 -16.23
CA THR A 195 -0.29 2.26 -16.14
C THR A 195 1.13 2.24 -16.70
N GLY A 196 2.04 1.64 -15.94
CA GLY A 196 3.40 1.31 -16.34
C GLY A 196 3.73 -0.15 -16.01
N ASN A 197 4.97 -0.55 -16.28
CA ASN A 197 5.46 -1.92 -16.11
C ASN A 197 6.96 -2.02 -15.81
N LYS A 198 7.63 -0.91 -15.42
CA LYS A 198 9.01 -0.96 -14.95
C LYS A 198 9.09 -1.72 -13.62
N PHE A 199 10.19 -2.44 -13.43
CA PHE A 199 10.55 -3.13 -12.19
C PHE A 199 12.05 -2.98 -11.97
N VAL A 200 12.54 -3.32 -10.78
CA VAL A 200 13.96 -3.20 -10.46
C VAL A 200 14.81 -4.16 -11.28
N SER A 201 15.81 -3.61 -11.95
CA SER A 201 16.79 -4.31 -12.78
C SER A 201 18.20 -3.79 -12.49
N SER A 202 19.21 -4.25 -13.24
CA SER A 202 20.58 -3.69 -13.19
C SER A 202 20.67 -2.21 -13.61
N ASN A 203 19.60 -1.64 -14.18
CA ASN A 203 19.57 -0.27 -14.70
C ASN A 203 18.30 0.52 -14.29
N VAL A 204 17.51 0.02 -13.33
CA VAL A 204 16.29 0.65 -12.82
C VAL A 204 16.24 0.49 -11.30
N SER A 205 16.32 1.59 -10.56
CA SER A 205 16.17 1.59 -9.09
C SER A 205 14.69 1.45 -8.66
N THR A 206 14.43 1.19 -7.36
CA THR A 206 13.04 1.21 -6.85
C THR A 206 12.34 2.55 -7.15
N PRO A 207 12.93 3.73 -6.85
CA PRO A 207 12.40 5.03 -7.30
C PRO A 207 12.11 5.12 -8.80
N ASP A 208 12.98 4.60 -9.67
CA ASP A 208 12.84 4.73 -11.13
C ASP A 208 11.81 3.78 -11.73
N SER A 209 11.42 2.74 -10.99
CA SER A 209 10.35 1.81 -11.35
C SER A 209 8.94 2.44 -11.26
N ARG A 210 8.80 3.63 -10.66
CA ARG A 210 7.52 4.34 -10.50
C ARG A 210 6.80 4.54 -11.84
N THR A 211 5.49 4.29 -11.85
CA THR A 211 4.60 4.70 -12.94
C THR A 211 4.22 6.18 -12.80
N PHE A 212 3.87 6.61 -11.58
CA PHE A 212 3.58 8.01 -11.26
C PHE A 212 4.48 8.52 -10.12
N GLY A 213 5.06 9.71 -10.26
CA GLY A 213 5.81 10.40 -9.22
C GLY A 213 5.16 11.71 -8.80
N VAL A 214 5.14 11.99 -7.50
CA VAL A 214 4.63 13.24 -6.92
C VAL A 214 5.70 13.92 -6.09
N PHE A 215 6.11 15.11 -6.52
CA PHE A 215 7.16 15.93 -5.90
C PHE A 215 6.64 17.34 -5.54
N GLY A 216 5.80 17.96 -6.38
CA GLY A 216 5.18 19.26 -6.10
C GLY A 216 4.23 19.25 -4.91
N ASN A 217 4.39 20.21 -3.98
CA ASN A 217 3.62 20.28 -2.73
C ASN A 217 2.12 20.53 -2.96
N GLY A 218 1.29 20.04 -2.04
CA GLY A 218 -0.16 20.26 -2.09
C GLY A 218 -0.86 19.51 -3.24
N PHE A 219 -0.25 18.49 -3.82
CA PHE A 219 -0.85 17.70 -4.89
C PHE A 219 -2.10 16.94 -4.40
N VAL A 220 -3.17 16.96 -5.18
CA VAL A 220 -4.41 16.21 -4.87
C VAL A 220 -4.78 15.32 -6.05
N ALA A 221 -4.93 14.02 -5.83
CA ALA A 221 -5.51 13.08 -6.79
C ALA A 221 -6.90 12.62 -6.35
N GLN A 222 -7.85 12.56 -7.27
CA GLN A 222 -9.19 12.01 -7.02
C GLN A 222 -9.67 11.11 -8.15
N GLY A 223 -10.19 9.91 -7.85
CA GLY A 223 -10.90 9.10 -8.84
C GLY A 223 -10.01 8.46 -9.93
N ILE A 224 -8.76 8.14 -9.59
CA ILE A 224 -7.73 7.65 -10.54
C ILE A 224 -7.15 6.33 -10.05
N THR A 225 -6.97 5.37 -10.95
CA THR A 225 -6.12 4.18 -10.75
C THR A 225 -4.69 4.48 -11.20
N PHE A 226 -3.70 4.23 -10.33
CA PHE A 226 -2.28 4.17 -10.65
C PHE A 226 -1.82 2.70 -10.59
N ARG A 227 -1.26 2.17 -11.68
CA ARG A 227 -0.97 0.74 -11.82
C ARG A 227 0.44 0.45 -12.31
N ASN A 228 1.10 -0.55 -11.72
CA ASN A 228 2.28 -1.20 -12.28
C ASN A 228 1.97 -2.67 -12.61
N THR A 229 2.15 -3.06 -13.87
CA THR A 229 1.80 -4.39 -14.40
C THR A 229 2.97 -5.38 -14.50
N ALA A 230 4.14 -5.07 -13.94
CA ALA A 230 5.32 -5.95 -13.99
C ALA A 230 5.06 -7.37 -13.42
N GLY A 231 4.15 -7.50 -12.45
CA GLY A 231 3.66 -8.80 -11.95
C GLY A 231 4.48 -9.40 -10.81
N ARG A 232 3.91 -10.39 -10.10
CA ARG A 232 4.52 -10.97 -8.89
C ARG A 232 5.95 -11.51 -9.06
N GLN A 233 6.32 -11.95 -10.27
CA GLN A 233 7.64 -12.53 -10.56
C GLN A 233 8.74 -11.48 -10.82
N ALA A 234 8.39 -10.20 -10.99
CA ALA A 234 9.33 -9.13 -11.30
C ALA A 234 9.99 -8.49 -10.05
N GLY A 235 9.57 -8.90 -8.85
CA GLY A 235 9.96 -8.25 -7.60
C GLY A 235 9.41 -6.82 -7.51
N ARG A 236 10.27 -5.90 -7.08
CA ARG A 236 9.95 -4.51 -6.74
C ARG A 236 9.50 -3.70 -7.96
N ALA A 237 8.27 -3.18 -7.95
CA ALA A 237 7.67 -2.47 -9.09
C ALA A 237 6.64 -1.41 -8.65
N VAL A 238 7.07 -0.15 -8.54
CA VAL A 238 6.27 0.94 -7.95
C VAL A 238 5.14 1.40 -8.88
N ALA A 239 3.91 1.46 -8.35
CA ALA A 239 2.76 2.06 -9.04
C ALA A 239 2.73 3.58 -8.83
N LEU A 240 2.86 4.04 -7.59
CA LEU A 240 2.99 5.47 -7.28
C LEU A 240 4.09 5.72 -6.24
N MET A 241 4.90 6.74 -6.49
CA MET A 241 5.85 7.32 -5.54
C MET A 241 5.41 8.73 -5.16
N SER A 242 5.45 9.06 -3.87
CA SER A 242 5.08 10.37 -3.32
C SER A 242 6.16 10.82 -2.33
N LEU A 243 6.87 11.90 -2.70
CA LEU A 243 7.95 12.54 -1.95
C LEU A 243 7.63 14.04 -1.91
N THR A 244 6.64 14.40 -1.11
CA THR A 244 6.12 15.77 -1.05
C THR A 244 5.31 16.02 0.23
N ASN A 245 5.03 17.29 0.54
CA ASN A 245 4.16 17.65 1.65
C ASN A 245 2.74 18.00 1.20
N HIS A 246 1.79 17.66 2.05
CA HIS A 246 0.35 17.91 1.88
C HIS A 246 -0.24 17.25 0.63
N SER A 247 0.26 16.07 0.24
CA SER A 247 -0.37 15.29 -0.82
C SER A 247 -1.61 14.56 -0.32
N VAL A 248 -2.68 14.58 -1.11
CA VAL A 248 -3.94 13.87 -0.82
C VAL A 248 -4.34 12.96 -1.96
N PHE A 249 -4.76 11.75 -1.63
CA PHE A 249 -5.33 10.78 -2.57
C PHE A 249 -6.71 10.38 -2.07
N TYR A 250 -7.76 10.67 -2.86
CA TYR A 250 -9.16 10.46 -2.47
C TYR A 250 -9.89 9.61 -3.50
N ARG A 251 -10.34 8.41 -3.12
CA ARG A 251 -10.92 7.43 -4.06
C ARG A 251 -9.98 7.19 -5.24
N CYS A 252 -8.71 6.97 -4.93
CA CYS A 252 -7.71 6.47 -5.86
C CYS A 252 -7.53 4.96 -5.67
N SER A 253 -7.02 4.30 -6.69
CA SER A 253 -6.55 2.91 -6.57
C SER A 253 -5.07 2.80 -6.88
N PHE A 254 -4.36 1.97 -6.13
CA PHE A 254 -2.93 1.72 -6.24
C PHE A 254 -2.73 0.23 -6.50
N GLU A 255 -2.33 -0.14 -7.70
CA GLU A 255 -2.35 -1.53 -8.14
C GLU A 255 -0.96 -2.02 -8.55
N GLY A 256 -0.37 -2.91 -7.77
CA GLY A 256 0.92 -3.53 -8.08
C GLY A 256 1.06 -4.91 -7.44
N TYR A 257 2.30 -5.26 -7.09
CA TYR A 257 2.64 -6.45 -6.31
C TYR A 257 3.60 -6.05 -5.18
N GLN A 258 4.90 -6.29 -5.33
CA GLN A 258 5.90 -5.84 -4.36
C GLN A 258 6.24 -4.35 -4.58
N ASP A 259 6.48 -3.60 -3.49
CA ASP A 259 6.83 -2.17 -3.49
C ASP A 259 5.76 -1.29 -4.19
N THR A 260 4.45 -1.59 -4.03
CA THR A 260 3.38 -0.93 -4.83
C THR A 260 3.28 0.59 -4.62
N LEU A 261 3.22 1.05 -3.35
CA LEU A 261 2.96 2.44 -2.98
C LEU A 261 4.12 3.00 -2.15
N TYR A 262 5.00 3.76 -2.80
CA TYR A 262 6.20 4.35 -2.20
C TYR A 262 5.91 5.74 -1.65
N ILE A 263 5.37 5.79 -0.43
CA ILE A 263 5.17 7.02 0.35
C ILE A 263 6.49 7.44 1.00
N ASN A 264 7.44 7.85 0.16
CA ASN A 264 8.86 8.03 0.48
C ASN A 264 9.12 8.98 1.66
N ARG A 265 8.57 10.21 1.61
CA ARG A 265 8.79 11.26 2.62
C ARG A 265 7.71 12.33 2.55
N GLY A 266 7.51 13.05 3.66
CA GLY A 266 6.61 14.20 3.76
C GLY A 266 5.24 13.89 4.35
N ILE A 267 4.39 14.89 4.49
CA ILE A 267 3.05 14.79 5.09
C ILE A 267 2.01 14.37 4.04
N GLN A 268 1.31 13.24 4.23
CA GLN A 268 0.48 12.63 3.19
C GLN A 268 -0.84 12.05 3.73
N PHE A 269 -1.94 12.14 2.98
CA PHE A 269 -3.25 11.64 3.39
C PHE A 269 -3.94 10.80 2.30
N PHE A 270 -4.46 9.63 2.67
CA PHE A 270 -5.16 8.72 1.78
C PHE A 270 -6.57 8.47 2.32
N LYS A 271 -7.60 8.64 1.49
CA LYS A 271 -9.01 8.58 1.88
C LYS A 271 -9.83 7.73 0.92
N GLU A 272 -10.52 6.71 1.43
CA GLU A 272 -11.42 5.87 0.62
C GLU A 272 -10.72 5.25 -0.61
N CYS A 273 -9.44 4.92 -0.45
CA CYS A 273 -8.59 4.38 -1.51
C CYS A 273 -8.50 2.84 -1.46
N ASP A 274 -8.32 2.22 -2.62
CA ASP A 274 -8.10 0.78 -2.77
C ASP A 274 -6.61 0.51 -3.06
N ILE A 275 -5.91 -0.26 -2.24
CA ILE A 275 -4.48 -0.57 -2.40
C ILE A 275 -4.32 -2.08 -2.59
N TYR A 276 -3.61 -2.50 -3.65
CA TYR A 276 -3.39 -3.90 -4.00
C TYR A 276 -1.90 -4.21 -4.17
N GLY A 277 -1.38 -5.19 -3.42
CA GLY A 277 0.03 -5.60 -3.52
C GLY A 277 0.32 -6.91 -2.79
N THR A 278 1.60 -7.15 -2.45
CA THR A 278 2.05 -8.42 -1.85
C THR A 278 3.08 -8.25 -0.72
N VAL A 279 4.26 -7.74 -1.05
CA VAL A 279 5.40 -7.57 -0.14
C VAL A 279 5.75 -6.09 -0.08
N ASP A 280 5.89 -5.55 1.13
CA ASP A 280 6.21 -4.15 1.42
C ASP A 280 5.33 -3.17 0.61
N MET A 281 4.04 -3.50 0.47
CA MET A 281 3.16 -2.83 -0.49
C MET A 281 2.94 -1.34 -0.20
N ILE A 282 3.13 -0.91 1.06
CA ILE A 282 3.06 0.49 1.52
C ILE A 282 4.35 0.78 2.29
N PHE A 283 5.25 1.59 1.75
CA PHE A 283 6.61 1.72 2.29
C PHE A 283 7.21 3.13 2.15
N GLY A 284 8.20 3.44 3.01
CA GLY A 284 8.87 4.75 3.07
C GLY A 284 8.99 5.33 4.49
N ASP A 285 9.38 6.60 4.59
CA ASP A 285 9.52 7.39 5.83
C ASP A 285 8.66 8.68 5.79
N PRO A 286 7.31 8.57 5.62
CA PRO A 286 6.41 9.72 5.59
C PRO A 286 5.85 10.04 6.98
N THR A 287 5.08 11.12 7.09
CA THR A 287 4.05 11.27 8.13
C THR A 287 2.71 11.08 7.44
N ALA A 288 2.13 9.87 7.50
CA ALA A 288 0.99 9.49 6.68
C ALA A 288 -0.15 8.81 7.44
N ILE A 289 -1.39 9.08 7.02
CA ILE A 289 -2.59 8.32 7.45
C ILE A 289 -3.37 7.81 6.24
N LEU A 290 -3.77 6.55 6.31
CA LEU A 290 -4.69 5.87 5.41
C LEU A 290 -6.02 5.70 6.16
N GLN A 291 -7.06 6.45 5.77
CA GLN A 291 -8.35 6.50 6.46
C GLN A 291 -9.48 5.97 5.57
N HIS A 292 -10.27 5.02 6.06
CA HIS A 292 -11.34 4.34 5.30
C HIS A 292 -10.84 3.65 4.01
N CYS A 293 -9.59 3.18 3.98
CA CYS A 293 -9.03 2.50 2.81
C CYS A 293 -9.35 1.00 2.83
N HIS A 294 -9.34 0.36 1.65
CA HIS A 294 -9.34 -1.10 1.52
C HIS A 294 -7.96 -1.55 1.03
N ILE A 295 -7.36 -2.50 1.74
CA ILE A 295 -6.04 -3.04 1.46
C ILE A 295 -6.23 -4.51 1.08
N TYR A 296 -5.99 -4.80 -0.20
CA TYR A 296 -6.22 -6.10 -0.83
C TYR A 296 -4.90 -6.84 -1.03
N LEU A 297 -4.75 -7.95 -0.33
CA LEU A 297 -3.57 -8.80 -0.39
C LEU A 297 -3.66 -9.74 -1.59
N ARG A 298 -2.76 -9.58 -2.57
CA ARG A 298 -2.68 -10.43 -3.78
C ARG A 298 -1.79 -11.66 -3.54
N HIS A 299 -1.89 -12.67 -4.40
CA HIS A 299 -0.96 -13.82 -4.37
C HIS A 299 0.51 -13.38 -4.61
N PRO A 300 1.43 -13.57 -3.64
CA PRO A 300 2.86 -13.25 -3.76
C PRO A 300 3.67 -14.23 -4.62
N GLN A 301 4.97 -13.96 -4.81
CA GLN A 301 5.92 -14.91 -5.41
C GLN A 301 6.32 -16.06 -4.45
N TYR A 302 6.33 -15.77 -3.15
CA TYR A 302 6.74 -16.66 -2.05
C TYR A 302 5.72 -16.55 -0.92
N ASN A 303 5.63 -17.54 -0.03
CA ASN A 303 4.53 -17.67 0.96
C ASN A 303 4.53 -16.65 2.13
N VAL A 304 5.07 -15.45 1.94
CA VAL A 304 5.14 -14.37 2.92
C VAL A 304 4.63 -13.06 2.31
N LEU A 305 3.75 -12.36 3.03
CA LEU A 305 3.27 -11.02 2.70
C LEU A 305 3.56 -10.05 3.85
N THR A 306 3.90 -8.82 3.51
CA THR A 306 4.12 -7.70 4.44
C THR A 306 3.39 -6.47 3.92
N ILE A 307 2.53 -5.89 4.76
CA ILE A 307 1.70 -4.76 4.34
C ILE A 307 2.51 -3.46 4.40
N VAL A 308 3.09 -3.15 5.56
CA VAL A 308 3.85 -1.92 5.77
C VAL A 308 5.36 -2.18 5.95
N ALA A 309 6.20 -1.41 5.27
CA ALA A 309 7.64 -1.35 5.50
C ALA A 309 8.11 0.09 5.75
N GLN A 310 8.00 0.53 7.01
CA GLN A 310 8.25 1.91 7.41
C GLN A 310 9.74 2.11 7.76
N LYS A 311 10.36 3.18 7.23
CA LYS A 311 11.82 3.42 7.23
C LYS A 311 12.32 4.56 8.13
N ARG A 312 11.67 4.82 9.26
CA ARG A 312 12.13 5.81 10.25
C ARG A 312 13.46 5.37 10.88
N GLU A 313 14.52 6.16 10.66
CA GLU A 313 15.88 5.87 11.15
C GLU A 313 16.27 6.62 12.45
N SER A 314 15.40 7.49 12.98
CA SER A 314 15.67 8.25 14.21
C SER A 314 14.48 8.24 15.17
N PRO A 315 14.71 8.17 16.50
CA PRO A 315 13.64 8.24 17.51
C PRO A 315 12.96 9.61 17.53
N ASP A 316 13.72 10.68 17.25
CA ASP A 316 13.26 12.08 17.26
C ASP A 316 12.37 12.42 16.07
N SER A 317 12.46 11.64 14.98
CA SER A 317 11.60 11.85 13.81
C SER A 317 10.13 11.59 14.15
N LYS A 318 9.26 12.50 13.68
CA LYS A 318 7.81 12.43 13.81
C LYS A 318 7.13 11.55 12.75
N THR A 319 7.89 10.97 11.82
CA THR A 319 7.38 10.09 10.74
C THR A 319 6.73 8.81 11.26
N GLY A 320 5.82 8.25 10.48
CA GLY A 320 4.99 7.10 10.82
C GLY A 320 3.90 6.86 9.77
N ILE A 321 3.48 5.60 9.63
CA ILE A 321 2.35 5.20 8.78
C ILE A 321 1.22 4.74 9.71
N VAL A 322 0.06 5.39 9.62
CA VAL A 322 -1.14 5.01 10.36
C VAL A 322 -2.19 4.46 9.40
N ILE A 323 -2.78 3.32 9.73
CA ILE A 323 -3.95 2.75 9.06
C ILE A 323 -5.14 2.89 10.01
N GLN A 324 -6.13 3.71 9.66
CA GLN A 324 -7.26 4.08 10.52
C GLN A 324 -8.60 3.71 9.88
N ASN A 325 -9.50 3.12 10.67
CA ASN A 325 -10.89 2.84 10.28
C ASN A 325 -10.99 2.14 8.90
N SER A 326 -10.05 1.24 8.60
CA SER A 326 -9.82 0.68 7.26
C SER A 326 -10.14 -0.82 7.22
N THR A 327 -9.99 -1.46 6.06
CA THR A 327 -10.19 -2.90 5.87
C THR A 327 -8.96 -3.55 5.25
N ILE A 328 -8.52 -4.68 5.79
CA ILE A 328 -7.42 -5.49 5.26
C ILE A 328 -7.94 -6.91 5.00
N THR A 329 -8.03 -7.26 3.72
CA THR A 329 -8.59 -8.54 3.22
C THR A 329 -7.71 -9.11 2.11
N THR A 330 -7.84 -10.41 1.87
CA THR A 330 -7.24 -11.08 0.71
C THR A 330 -8.02 -10.80 -0.58
N ASP A 331 -7.36 -10.91 -1.73
CA ASP A 331 -8.04 -10.90 -3.02
C ASP A 331 -8.63 -12.27 -3.38
N GLY A 332 -9.37 -12.35 -4.48
CA GLY A 332 -10.05 -13.59 -4.89
C GLY A 332 -9.13 -14.75 -5.26
N GLU A 333 -7.85 -14.51 -5.61
CA GLU A 333 -6.86 -15.57 -5.84
C GLU A 333 -6.31 -16.07 -4.51
N LEU A 334 -5.85 -15.15 -3.64
CA LEU A 334 -5.23 -15.49 -2.36
C LEU A 334 -6.22 -16.08 -1.35
N SER A 335 -7.46 -15.57 -1.31
CA SER A 335 -8.54 -16.10 -0.46
C SER A 335 -8.79 -17.58 -0.77
N GLN A 336 -9.00 -17.93 -2.05
CA GLN A 336 -9.17 -19.31 -2.49
C GLN A 336 -7.95 -20.19 -2.19
N MET A 337 -6.73 -19.66 -2.28
CA MET A 337 -5.53 -20.42 -1.94
C MET A 337 -5.46 -20.76 -0.45
N ILE A 338 -5.85 -19.83 0.44
CA ILE A 338 -5.87 -20.06 1.89
C ILE A 338 -6.97 -21.06 2.26
N GLU A 339 -8.17 -20.95 1.65
CA GLU A 339 -9.25 -21.93 1.82
C GLU A 339 -8.85 -23.35 1.42
N HIS A 340 -8.01 -23.51 0.40
CA HIS A 340 -7.44 -24.79 -0.04
C HIS A 340 -6.15 -25.20 0.71
N GLY A 341 -5.83 -24.55 1.83
CA GLY A 341 -4.75 -24.96 2.74
C GLY A 341 -3.35 -24.43 2.41
N SER A 342 -3.22 -23.34 1.65
CA SER A 342 -1.92 -22.71 1.39
C SER A 342 -1.30 -22.11 2.66
N THR A 343 0.01 -22.31 2.86
CA THR A 343 0.76 -21.90 4.07
C THR A 343 1.19 -20.43 4.05
N MET A 344 0.28 -19.53 3.64
CA MET A 344 0.56 -18.10 3.49
C MET A 344 0.71 -17.41 4.85
N ARG A 345 1.87 -16.77 5.09
CA ARG A 345 2.14 -15.96 6.28
C ARG A 345 1.92 -14.49 5.95
N ILE A 346 0.95 -13.86 6.60
CA ILE A 346 0.56 -12.46 6.34
C ILE A 346 0.86 -11.61 7.56
N TYR A 347 1.62 -10.54 7.37
CA TYR A 347 2.07 -9.64 8.45
C TYR A 347 1.65 -8.19 8.18
N LEU A 348 1.23 -7.48 9.24
CA LEU A 348 0.92 -6.05 9.24
C LEU A 348 2.12 -5.20 8.79
N GLY A 349 3.34 -5.67 9.03
CA GLY A 349 4.55 -5.07 8.48
C GLY A 349 5.84 -5.69 8.96
N ARG A 350 6.95 -5.11 8.48
CA ARG A 350 8.32 -5.38 8.94
C ARG A 350 9.15 -4.09 9.02
N PRO A 351 10.12 -3.99 9.94
CA PRO A 351 10.84 -2.74 10.15
C PRO A 351 11.99 -2.55 9.17
N TRP A 352 11.77 -1.73 8.13
CA TRP A 352 12.83 -1.39 7.15
C TRP A 352 13.88 -0.42 7.75
N GLY A 353 13.45 0.52 8.60
CA GLY A 353 14.34 1.42 9.35
C GLY A 353 14.37 1.11 10.84
N ASN A 354 15.46 1.51 11.50
CA ASN A 354 15.79 1.09 12.88
C ASN A 354 14.75 1.48 13.95
N TYR A 355 14.00 2.56 13.71
CA TYR A 355 12.96 3.08 14.60
C TYR A 355 11.58 3.03 13.94
N SER A 356 11.36 2.08 13.02
CA SER A 356 10.12 1.88 12.25
C SER A 356 8.86 2.11 13.11
N ARG A 357 7.92 2.93 12.62
CA ARG A 357 6.67 3.24 13.33
C ARG A 357 5.45 3.03 12.45
N THR A 358 4.59 2.12 12.87
CA THR A 358 3.35 1.76 12.17
C THR A 358 2.24 1.58 13.20
N VAL A 359 1.07 2.17 12.97
CA VAL A 359 -0.07 2.10 13.90
C VAL A 359 -1.32 1.67 13.16
N VAL A 360 -2.05 0.68 13.68
CA VAL A 360 -3.25 0.10 13.05
C VAL A 360 -4.45 0.25 14.00
N ILE A 361 -5.41 1.08 13.60
CA ILE A 361 -6.48 1.64 14.42
C ILE A 361 -7.84 1.25 13.82
N ASN A 362 -8.73 0.68 14.64
CA ASN A 362 -10.15 0.41 14.31
C ASN A 362 -10.36 -0.32 12.98
N THR A 363 -9.39 -1.14 12.57
CA THR A 363 -9.30 -1.69 11.22
C THR A 363 -9.75 -3.14 11.22
N PHE A 364 -10.48 -3.56 10.18
CA PHE A 364 -10.83 -4.96 9.99
C PHE A 364 -9.62 -5.72 9.45
N LEU A 365 -9.26 -6.82 10.10
CA LEU A 365 -8.11 -7.66 9.83
C LEU A 365 -8.59 -9.09 9.55
N GLU A 366 -8.46 -9.53 8.29
CA GLU A 366 -8.90 -10.86 7.87
C GLU A 366 -7.86 -11.94 8.22
N ASN A 367 -6.89 -12.19 7.33
CA ASN A 367 -5.99 -13.35 7.40
C ASN A 367 -4.61 -13.03 8.01
N ILE A 368 -4.53 -12.09 8.96
CA ILE A 368 -3.25 -11.72 9.62
C ILE A 368 -2.76 -12.87 10.52
N ASP A 369 -1.46 -13.18 10.47
CA ASP A 369 -0.85 -14.21 11.32
C ASP A 369 -0.93 -13.85 12.81
N SER A 370 -0.92 -14.88 13.67
CA SER A 370 -0.86 -14.75 15.13
C SER A 370 0.25 -13.81 15.61
N GLU A 371 1.46 -13.91 15.02
CA GLU A 371 2.62 -13.05 15.32
C GLU A 371 2.35 -11.57 15.01
N GLY A 372 1.52 -11.29 13.99
CA GLY A 372 1.13 -9.97 13.50
C GLY A 372 2.22 -9.21 12.75
N TRP A 373 3.46 -9.25 13.22
CA TRP A 373 4.58 -8.45 12.74
C TRP A 373 5.80 -9.32 12.45
N LEU A 374 6.48 -9.06 11.33
CA LEU A 374 7.63 -9.85 10.87
C LEU A 374 8.95 -9.16 11.23
N GLY A 375 9.90 -9.93 11.76
CA GLY A 375 11.24 -9.44 12.08
C GLY A 375 12.05 -9.04 10.85
N TRP A 376 13.05 -8.18 11.05
CA TRP A 376 14.00 -7.76 10.03
C TRP A 376 15.39 -7.55 10.66
N ASP A 377 16.38 -7.16 9.86
CA ASP A 377 17.77 -6.94 10.28
C ASP A 377 17.98 -5.60 11.01
N VAL A 378 17.16 -5.36 12.04
CA VAL A 378 17.20 -4.21 12.96
C VAL A 378 16.74 -4.67 14.35
N ASN A 379 17.04 -3.90 15.40
CA ASN A 379 16.59 -4.22 16.76
C ASN A 379 15.07 -3.97 16.93
N PRO A 380 14.22 -5.01 17.13
CA PRO A 380 12.78 -4.84 17.25
C PRO A 380 12.34 -4.22 18.59
N ASP A 381 13.25 -3.99 19.54
CA ASP A 381 12.96 -3.22 20.75
C ASP A 381 12.98 -1.69 20.52
N LEU A 382 13.39 -1.21 19.34
CA LEU A 382 13.46 0.22 18.99
C LEU A 382 12.31 0.72 18.08
N VAL A 383 11.50 -0.20 17.56
CA VAL A 383 10.34 0.13 16.72
C VAL A 383 9.18 0.65 17.57
N TYR A 384 8.15 1.21 16.93
CA TYR A 384 6.87 1.51 17.57
C TYR A 384 5.73 0.95 16.72
N TYR A 385 5.36 -0.29 16.98
CA TYR A 385 4.27 -1.00 16.33
C TYR A 385 3.09 -1.12 17.28
N ALA A 386 1.96 -0.52 16.90
CA ALA A 386 0.82 -0.39 17.79
C ALA A 386 -0.51 -0.81 17.14
N GLU A 387 -1.34 -1.50 17.91
CA GLU A 387 -2.69 -1.91 17.51
C GLU A 387 -3.74 -1.37 18.49
N PHE A 388 -4.84 -0.81 17.96
CA PHE A 388 -5.99 -0.30 18.71
C PHE A 388 -7.30 -0.70 18.04
N GLY A 389 -8.29 -1.19 18.80
CA GLY A 389 -9.68 -1.34 18.33
C GLY A 389 -9.92 -2.26 17.12
N ASN A 390 -8.92 -3.02 16.68
CA ASN A 390 -8.99 -3.82 15.45
C ASN A 390 -9.97 -5.01 15.58
N SER A 391 -10.64 -5.36 14.49
CA SER A 391 -11.69 -6.38 14.42
C SER A 391 -11.42 -7.41 13.32
N GLY A 392 -12.21 -8.49 13.25
CA GLY A 392 -12.02 -9.57 12.28
C GLY A 392 -11.08 -10.69 12.77
N PRO A 393 -10.99 -11.82 12.04
CA PRO A 393 -10.28 -13.02 12.52
C PRO A 393 -8.80 -12.79 12.86
N GLY A 394 -8.11 -11.92 12.11
CA GLY A 394 -6.69 -11.59 12.29
C GLY A 394 -6.39 -10.59 13.41
N SER A 395 -7.40 -10.03 14.09
CA SER A 395 -7.18 -9.02 15.14
C SER A 395 -6.86 -9.58 16.53
N THR A 396 -6.75 -10.91 16.69
CA THR A 396 -6.44 -11.53 17.99
C THR A 396 -4.99 -11.26 18.40
N THR A 397 -4.79 -10.49 19.47
CA THR A 397 -3.47 -9.97 19.88
C THR A 397 -2.66 -10.87 20.81
N SER A 398 -3.24 -11.95 21.34
CA SER A 398 -2.57 -12.83 22.33
C SER A 398 -1.30 -13.51 21.79
N GLY A 399 -1.33 -13.92 20.52
CA GLY A 399 -0.22 -14.56 19.81
C GLY A 399 0.88 -13.62 19.32
N ARG A 400 0.68 -12.29 19.42
CA ARG A 400 1.60 -11.28 18.84
C ARG A 400 3.02 -11.39 19.40
N VAL A 401 3.99 -10.93 18.61
CA VAL A 401 5.40 -10.79 18.99
C VAL A 401 5.59 -10.14 20.37
N LYS A 402 6.65 -10.55 21.09
CA LYS A 402 6.95 -10.09 22.46
C LYS A 402 8.09 -9.05 22.52
N TRP A 403 8.26 -8.29 21.44
CA TRP A 403 9.25 -7.20 21.34
C TRP A 403 8.85 -6.03 22.24
N LYS A 404 9.81 -5.27 22.78
CA LYS A 404 9.52 -4.07 23.57
C LYS A 404 8.89 -2.95 22.74
N GLY A 405 9.18 -2.91 21.43
CA GLY A 405 8.61 -1.97 20.47
C GLY A 405 7.21 -2.35 19.96
N PHE A 406 6.59 -3.42 20.48
CA PHE A 406 5.21 -3.77 20.18
C PHE A 406 4.27 -3.37 21.32
N HIS A 407 3.12 -2.77 20.97
CA HIS A 407 2.19 -2.17 21.91
C HIS A 407 0.73 -2.50 21.54
N ILE A 408 -0.07 -2.87 22.54
CA ILE A 408 -1.52 -2.66 22.50
C ILE A 408 -1.76 -1.35 23.23
N ILE A 409 -2.34 -0.38 22.53
CA ILE A 409 -2.48 0.99 23.04
C ILE A 409 -3.91 1.29 23.51
N ASP A 410 -4.08 2.34 24.29
CA ASP A 410 -5.37 2.79 24.82
C ASP A 410 -5.97 4.02 24.09
N GLU A 411 -7.17 4.44 24.51
CA GLU A 411 -7.89 5.59 23.96
C GLU A 411 -7.17 6.93 24.13
N HIS A 412 -6.29 7.09 25.13
CA HIS A 412 -5.50 8.31 25.30
C HIS A 412 -4.25 8.30 24.41
N GLN A 413 -3.61 7.14 24.26
CA GLN A 413 -2.43 6.97 23.41
C GLN A 413 -2.77 7.09 21.93
N VAL A 414 -3.89 6.52 21.48
CA VAL A 414 -4.28 6.52 20.06
C VAL A 414 -4.62 7.92 19.52
N LEU A 415 -5.05 8.86 20.37
CA LEU A 415 -5.34 10.25 19.96
C LEU A 415 -4.15 10.93 19.29
N ASN A 416 -2.91 10.59 19.69
CA ASN A 416 -1.67 11.11 19.10
C ASN A 416 -1.47 10.71 17.62
N PHE A 417 -2.23 9.71 17.13
CA PHE A 417 -2.14 9.14 15.78
C PHE A 417 -3.37 9.47 14.90
N THR A 418 -4.23 10.39 15.36
CA THR A 418 -5.39 10.90 14.61
C THR A 418 -4.98 11.94 13.55
N VAL A 419 -5.86 12.25 12.59
CA VAL A 419 -5.57 13.24 11.53
C VAL A 419 -5.27 14.62 12.09
N GLY A 420 -6.04 15.09 13.08
CA GLY A 420 -5.79 16.37 13.75
C GLY A 420 -4.44 16.41 14.46
N SER A 421 -4.10 15.36 15.23
CA SER A 421 -2.86 15.36 16.04
C SER A 421 -1.59 15.01 15.26
N PHE A 422 -1.66 14.06 14.32
CA PHE A 422 -0.47 13.46 13.68
C PHE A 422 -0.11 14.13 12.36
N LEU A 423 -1.11 14.51 11.55
CA LEU A 423 -0.90 15.23 10.29
C LEU A 423 -1.01 16.75 10.45
N GLN A 424 -1.44 17.27 11.60
CA GLN A 424 -1.97 18.64 11.73
C GLN A 424 -3.05 18.90 10.66
N GLY A 425 -3.88 17.88 10.38
CA GLY A 425 -4.71 17.82 9.18
C GLY A 425 -5.74 18.95 9.08
N ASP A 426 -6.21 19.46 10.21
CA ASP A 426 -7.18 20.56 10.28
C ASP A 426 -6.64 21.89 9.72
N ASP A 427 -5.31 22.09 9.70
CA ASP A 427 -4.68 23.30 9.18
C ASP A 427 -4.62 23.34 7.64
N TRP A 428 -4.72 22.18 6.95
CA TRP A 428 -4.45 22.10 5.50
C TRP A 428 -5.43 21.25 4.69
N LEU A 429 -6.01 20.17 5.24
CA LEU A 429 -6.97 19.33 4.52
C LEU A 429 -8.24 20.08 4.06
N PRO A 430 -8.83 21.04 4.81
CA PRO A 430 -10.01 21.79 4.36
C PRO A 430 -9.83 22.49 3.00
N ALA A 431 -8.61 22.97 2.68
CA ALA A 431 -8.31 23.61 1.40
C ALA A 431 -8.39 22.64 0.19
N THR A 432 -8.26 21.34 0.43
CA THR A 432 -8.36 20.29 -0.60
C THR A 432 -9.80 19.90 -0.94
N LYS A 433 -10.76 20.24 -0.07
CA LYS A 433 -12.18 19.83 -0.13
C LYS A 433 -12.42 18.32 -0.01
N VAL A 434 -11.40 17.52 0.29
CA VAL A 434 -11.52 16.08 0.57
C VAL A 434 -12.10 15.87 1.97
N PRO A 435 -13.11 14.99 2.16
CA PRO A 435 -13.67 14.72 3.48
C PRO A 435 -12.69 13.90 4.33
N TYR A 436 -12.54 14.25 5.60
CA TYR A 436 -11.74 13.52 6.57
C TYR A 436 -12.43 13.55 7.95
N ALA A 437 -12.10 12.58 8.81
CA ALA A 437 -12.36 12.67 10.25
C ALA A 437 -11.07 13.15 10.93
N SER A 438 -11.14 14.23 11.71
CA SER A 438 -9.97 14.75 12.45
C SER A 438 -9.54 13.80 13.57
N GLY A 439 -10.50 13.30 14.37
CA GLY A 439 -10.27 12.37 15.48
C GLY A 439 -10.28 10.89 15.09
N LEU A 440 -10.74 10.05 16.02
CA LEU A 440 -10.98 8.61 15.83
C LEU A 440 -12.14 8.32 14.88
#